data_AF-A0A2T2RJX4-F1
#
_entry.id   AF-A0A2T2RJX4-F1
#
_cell.length_a   1.000
_cell.length_b   1.000
_cell.length_c   1.000
_cell.angle_alpha   90.00
_cell.angle_beta   90.00
_cell.angle_gamma   90.00
#
_symmetry.space_group_name_H-M   'P 1'
#
loop_
_entity.id
_entity.type
_entity.pdbx_description
1 polymer ?
#
loop_
_entity_poly.entity_id
_entity_poly.type
_entity_poly.pdbx_seq_one_letter_code
_entity_poly.pdbx_strand_id
1 'polypeptide(L)'
;MAVGGLGDPHIDRDDPAATAWQPSQGEPSALRLGVVHAPYRRALEALGAGGADLVLTGHTHGGQVRLPGVGALTTNSDLRTAQARGLSRLDVASRRPWLHVSAGIGAARTSPPRFFCRPEATLIDVVPPTGEGD
;
A
#
# COMPACT_ATOMS: atom_id res chain seq x y z
N MET A 1 11.39 14.41 -4.11
CA MET A 1 10.50 13.23 -3.96
C MET A 1 10.16 12.73 -5.36
N ALA A 2 10.23 11.43 -5.59
CA ALA A 2 9.83 10.80 -6.84
C ALA A 2 8.55 9.99 -6.60
N VAL A 3 7.61 10.04 -7.55
CA VAL A 3 6.37 9.27 -7.51
C VAL A 3 6.35 8.32 -8.69
N GLY A 4 5.97 7.07 -8.43
CA GLY A 4 5.77 6.04 -9.43
C GLY A 4 4.51 5.25 -9.10
N GLY A 5 3.90 4.62 -10.09
CA GLY A 5 2.71 3.82 -9.85
C GLY A 5 2.47 2.80 -10.94
N LEU A 6 1.67 1.80 -10.58
CA LEU A 6 1.24 0.74 -11.49
C LEU A 6 -0.26 0.91 -11.78
N GLY A 7 -0.69 0.40 -12.93
CA GLY A 7 -2.11 0.18 -13.20
C GLY A 7 -2.73 -0.80 -12.19
N ASP A 8 -4.05 -0.98 -12.24
CA ASP A 8 -4.76 -1.76 -11.23
C ASP A 8 -4.56 -3.28 -11.40
N PRO A 9 -3.90 -3.97 -10.46
CA PRO A 9 -3.72 -5.40 -10.52
C PRO A 9 -5.00 -6.21 -10.28
N HIS A 10 -6.05 -5.63 -9.71
CA HIS A 10 -7.30 -6.37 -9.53
C HIS A 10 -8.00 -6.70 -10.87
N ILE A 11 -7.68 -5.93 -11.91
CA ILE A 11 -8.22 -6.09 -13.26
C ILE A 11 -7.10 -6.34 -14.29
N ASP A 12 -5.95 -6.82 -13.82
CA ASP A 12 -4.78 -7.17 -14.64
C ASP A 12 -4.31 -6.05 -15.59
N ARG A 13 -4.34 -4.80 -15.08
CA ARG A 13 -3.83 -3.62 -15.78
C ARG A 13 -2.51 -3.13 -15.22
N ASP A 14 -1.93 -3.83 -14.25
CA ASP A 14 -0.57 -3.59 -13.81
C ASP A 14 0.44 -4.09 -14.84
N ASP A 15 1.52 -3.34 -15.02
CA ASP A 15 2.73 -3.82 -15.70
C ASP A 15 3.89 -3.77 -14.70
N PRO A 16 4.23 -4.90 -14.06
CA PRO A 16 5.32 -4.98 -13.09
C PRO A 16 6.69 -4.53 -13.63
N ALA A 17 6.89 -4.55 -14.95
CA ALA A 17 8.12 -4.07 -15.58
C ALA A 17 8.13 -2.54 -15.72
N ALA A 18 6.97 -1.88 -15.68
CA ALA A 18 6.81 -0.43 -15.83
C ALA A 18 7.04 0.35 -14.52
N THR A 19 8.00 -0.08 -13.69
CA THR A 19 8.37 0.61 -12.43
C THR A 19 9.24 1.85 -12.68
N ALA A 20 8.84 2.66 -13.66
CA ALA A 20 9.51 3.92 -13.97
C ALA A 20 9.19 4.96 -12.89
N TRP A 21 10.23 5.56 -12.32
CA TRP A 21 10.11 6.66 -11.37
C TRP A 21 10.14 7.99 -12.13
N GLN A 22 9.16 8.85 -11.88
CA GLN A 22 9.26 10.23 -12.36
C GLN A 22 10.27 10.97 -11.47
N PRO A 23 11.45 11.37 -11.99
CA PRO A 23 12.46 12.00 -11.17
C PRO A 23 12.00 13.39 -10.72
N SER A 24 12.28 13.74 -9.46
CA SER A 24 12.32 15.15 -9.08
C SER A 24 13.52 15.81 -9.76
N GLN A 25 13.31 16.93 -10.44
CA GLN A 25 14.39 17.74 -11.01
C GLN A 25 15.42 18.06 -9.91
N GLY A 26 16.63 17.54 -10.03
CA GLY A 26 17.82 18.04 -9.31
C GLY A 26 18.30 17.33 -8.04
N GLU A 27 17.58 16.39 -7.41
CA GLU A 27 17.94 15.90 -6.06
C GLU A 27 18.22 14.38 -5.96
N PRO A 28 19.45 13.96 -5.55
CA PRO A 28 19.85 12.55 -5.42
C PRO A 28 19.14 11.73 -4.32
N SER A 29 18.49 12.38 -3.35
CA SER A 29 17.96 11.78 -2.11
C SER A 29 16.43 11.93 -1.99
N ALA A 30 15.72 11.80 -3.09
CA ALA A 30 14.27 11.97 -3.10
C ALA A 30 13.54 10.69 -2.63
N LEU A 31 12.75 10.78 -1.54
CA LEU A 31 11.75 9.78 -1.14
C LEU A 31 11.03 9.23 -2.38
N ARG A 32 11.00 7.90 -2.54
CA ARG A 32 10.26 7.21 -3.61
C ARG A 32 8.92 6.68 -3.13
N LEU A 33 7.84 7.32 -3.59
CA LEU A 33 6.46 6.95 -3.27
C LEU A 33 5.86 6.09 -4.39
N GLY A 34 5.64 4.81 -4.11
CA GLY A 34 4.89 3.91 -4.98
C GLY A 34 3.39 4.01 -4.74
N VAL A 35 2.59 3.97 -5.81
CA VAL A 35 1.12 3.97 -5.71
C VAL A 35 0.54 2.84 -6.56
N VAL A 36 -0.36 2.05 -6.00
CA VAL A 36 -1.11 1.02 -6.73
C VAL A 36 -2.49 0.83 -6.11
N HIS A 37 -3.53 0.64 -6.93
CA HIS A 37 -4.90 0.54 -6.41
C HIS A 37 -5.08 -0.64 -5.45
N ALA A 38 -4.81 -1.86 -5.94
CA ALA A 38 -5.00 -3.08 -5.18
C ALA A 38 -3.68 -3.68 -4.71
N PRO A 39 -3.60 -4.17 -3.46
CA PRO A 39 -2.35 -4.57 -2.82
C PRO A 39 -1.96 -6.01 -3.17
N TYR A 40 -1.98 -6.34 -4.46
CA TYR A 40 -1.55 -7.66 -4.90
C TYR A 40 -0.05 -7.82 -4.73
N ARG A 41 0.39 -8.97 -4.21
CA ARG A 41 1.81 -9.20 -3.89
C ARG A 41 2.75 -8.90 -5.04
N ARG A 42 2.41 -9.33 -6.27
CA ARG A 42 3.22 -9.08 -7.47
C ARG A 42 3.49 -7.59 -7.72
N ALA A 43 2.49 -6.73 -7.52
CA ALA A 43 2.59 -5.30 -7.76
C ALA A 43 3.35 -4.59 -6.62
N LEU A 44 3.09 -5.03 -5.38
CA LEU A 44 3.82 -4.56 -4.21
C LEU A 44 5.31 -4.93 -4.30
N GLU A 45 5.61 -6.18 -4.65
CA GLU A 45 6.97 -6.68 -4.84
C GLU A 45 7.68 -5.94 -5.98
N ALA A 46 7.01 -5.67 -7.10
CA ALA A 46 7.56 -4.89 -8.19
C ALA A 46 7.94 -3.46 -7.75
N LEU A 47 7.04 -2.75 -7.06
CA LEU A 47 7.32 -1.40 -6.55
C LEU A 47 8.44 -1.40 -5.50
N GLY A 48 8.43 -2.37 -4.58
CA GLY A 48 9.44 -2.48 -3.52
C GLY A 48 10.84 -2.80 -4.06
N ALA A 49 10.93 -3.76 -4.98
CA ALA A 49 12.17 -4.12 -5.67
C ALA A 49 12.65 -2.98 -6.59
N GLY A 50 11.70 -2.26 -7.20
CA GLY A 50 11.97 -1.11 -8.06
C GLY A 50 12.50 0.12 -7.33
N GLY A 51 12.48 0.18 -6.00
CA GLY A 51 13.08 1.29 -5.26
C GLY A 51 12.15 2.02 -4.29
N ALA A 52 10.86 1.68 -4.21
CA ALA A 52 9.93 2.36 -3.29
C ALA A 52 10.45 2.38 -1.86
N ASP A 53 10.24 3.49 -1.16
CA ASP A 53 10.47 3.62 0.28
C ASP A 53 9.14 3.51 1.05
N LEU A 54 8.05 3.98 0.42
CA LEU A 54 6.68 3.88 0.88
C LEU A 54 5.77 3.50 -0.30
N VAL A 55 4.87 2.55 -0.11
CA VAL A 55 3.82 2.17 -1.07
C VAL A 55 2.46 2.51 -0.48
N LEU A 56 1.65 3.27 -1.22
CA LEU A 56 0.26 3.58 -0.89
C LEU A 56 -0.69 2.76 -1.74
N THR A 57 -1.69 2.16 -1.09
CA THR A 57 -2.67 1.31 -1.75
C THR A 57 -4.00 1.30 -0.99
N GLY A 58 -5.00 0.63 -1.54
CA GLY A 58 -6.36 0.55 -0.99
C GLY A 58 -7.00 -0.78 -1.32
N HIS A 59 -8.15 -0.73 -2.01
CA HIS A 59 -8.93 -1.87 -2.50
C HIS A 59 -9.57 -2.79 -1.46
N THR A 60 -8.91 -3.05 -0.33
CA THR A 60 -9.36 -4.03 0.67
C THR A 60 -10.61 -3.61 1.44
N HIS A 61 -10.99 -2.33 1.39
CA HIS A 61 -12.00 -1.72 2.27
C HIS A 61 -11.75 -2.01 3.77
N GLY A 62 -10.47 -2.16 4.17
CA GLY A 62 -10.07 -2.54 5.52
C GLY A 62 -10.46 -3.96 5.93
N GLY A 63 -10.80 -4.80 4.95
CA GLY A 63 -11.34 -6.15 5.13
C GLY A 63 -12.82 -6.20 5.49
N GLN A 64 -13.51 -5.05 5.44
CA GLN A 64 -14.94 -4.76 5.56
C GLN A 64 -15.78 -5.46 6.65
N VAL A 65 -15.62 -6.77 6.83
CA VAL A 65 -16.10 -7.59 7.95
C VAL A 65 -14.93 -7.94 8.85
N ARG A 66 -14.92 -7.35 10.03
CA ARG A 66 -13.89 -7.57 11.05
C ARG A 66 -14.50 -8.16 12.31
N LEU A 67 -13.74 -8.98 13.03
CA LEU A 67 -14.10 -9.41 14.38
C LEU A 67 -13.34 -8.57 15.41
N PRO A 68 -13.99 -8.12 16.50
CA PRO A 68 -13.32 -7.49 17.63
C PRO A 68 -12.17 -8.38 18.16
N GLY A 69 -11.00 -7.80 18.37
CA GLY A 69 -9.81 -8.52 18.85
C GLY A 69 -9.06 -9.37 17.81
N VAL A 70 -9.66 -9.71 16.67
CA VAL A 70 -9.02 -10.55 15.62
C VAL A 70 -8.65 -9.73 14.38
N GLY A 71 -9.53 -8.82 13.94
CA GLY A 71 -9.33 -8.03 12.72
C GLY A 71 -10.11 -8.56 11.52
N ALA A 72 -9.58 -8.33 10.31
CA ALA A 72 -10.26 -8.68 9.06
C ALA A 72 -10.35 -10.20 8.87
N LEU A 73 -11.51 -10.67 8.40
CA LEU A 73 -11.72 -12.08 8.05
C LEU A 73 -11.27 -12.40 6.63
N THR A 74 -11.30 -11.39 5.75
CA THR A 74 -10.84 -11.46 4.36
C THR A 74 -10.43 -10.05 3.92
N THR A 75 -9.68 -9.94 2.82
CA THR A 75 -9.21 -8.66 2.26
C THR A 75 -9.54 -8.48 0.80
N ASN A 76 -10.18 -9.48 0.17
CA ASN A 76 -10.38 -9.55 -1.29
C ASN A 76 -9.06 -9.34 -2.08
N SER A 77 -7.94 -9.80 -1.53
CA SER A 77 -6.61 -9.76 -2.12
C SER A 77 -5.78 -10.94 -1.63
N ASP A 78 -4.56 -11.10 -2.16
CA ASP A 78 -3.58 -12.09 -1.70
C ASP A 78 -2.71 -11.60 -0.52
N LEU A 79 -3.07 -10.45 0.07
CA LEU A 79 -2.41 -9.87 1.23
C LEU A 79 -2.90 -10.51 2.53
N ARG A 80 -2.02 -10.60 3.54
CA ARG A 80 -2.41 -11.05 4.89
C ARG A 80 -3.49 -10.14 5.47
N THR A 81 -4.49 -10.71 6.13
CA THR A 81 -5.60 -9.96 6.75
C THR A 81 -5.15 -8.94 7.81
N ALA A 82 -4.03 -9.19 8.46
CA ALA A 82 -3.40 -8.23 9.38
C ALA A 82 -2.99 -6.92 8.68
N GLN A 83 -2.70 -6.97 7.38
CA GLN A 83 -2.30 -5.82 6.56
C GLN A 83 -3.47 -5.25 5.74
N ALA A 84 -4.71 -5.64 6.04
CA ALA A 84 -5.89 -5.15 5.33
C ALA A 84 -6.07 -3.63 5.42
N ARG A 85 -5.50 -2.96 6.43
CA ARG A 85 -5.49 -1.51 6.56
C ARG A 85 -4.33 -1.02 7.42
N GLY A 86 -4.03 0.27 7.32
CA GLY A 86 -3.03 0.96 8.13
C GLY A 86 -1.61 0.77 7.61
N LEU A 87 -0.65 1.22 8.42
CA LEU A 87 0.77 1.16 8.11
C LEU A 87 1.37 -0.18 8.54
N SER A 88 2.14 -0.79 7.66
CA SER A 88 2.86 -2.05 7.88
C SER A 88 4.17 -2.05 7.08
N ARG A 89 4.95 -3.13 7.20
CA ARG A 89 6.14 -3.35 6.37
C ARG A 89 5.83 -4.36 5.27
N LEU A 90 6.44 -4.13 4.12
CA LEU A 90 6.43 -5.04 2.99
C LEU A 90 7.83 -5.67 2.89
N ASP A 91 7.89 -6.99 2.95
CA ASP A 91 9.14 -7.74 2.90
C ASP A 91 9.43 -8.14 1.46
N VAL A 92 10.42 -7.50 0.82
CA VAL A 92 10.75 -7.69 -0.60
C VAL A 92 12.26 -7.77 -0.77
N ALA A 93 12.75 -8.95 -1.15
CA ALA A 93 14.18 -9.22 -1.29
C ALA A 93 14.97 -8.76 -0.04
N SER A 94 15.95 -7.89 -0.20
CA SER A 94 16.76 -7.30 0.88
C SER A 94 16.21 -5.96 1.40
N ARG A 95 14.99 -5.56 1.04
CA ARG A 95 14.38 -4.29 1.42
C ARG A 95 13.09 -4.49 2.23
N ARG A 96 12.77 -3.50 3.05
CA ARG A 96 11.58 -3.46 3.90
C ARG A 96 10.83 -2.12 3.77
N PRO A 97 10.35 -1.74 2.57
CA PRO A 97 9.60 -0.49 2.42
C PRO A 97 8.36 -0.45 3.32
N TRP A 98 7.92 0.77 3.63
CA TRP A 98 6.64 0.98 4.27
C TRP A 98 5.50 0.67 3.30
N LEU A 99 4.42 0.08 3.82
CA LEU A 99 3.18 -0.19 3.10
C LEU A 99 2.03 0.41 3.88
N HIS A 100 1.29 1.33 3.26
CA HIS A 100 0.04 1.83 3.82
C HIS A 100 -1.14 1.37 2.96
N VAL A 101 -2.04 0.61 3.57
CA VAL A 101 -3.31 0.21 2.95
C VAL A 101 -4.43 1.06 3.54
N SER A 102 -5.06 1.93 2.76
CA SER A 102 -6.21 2.68 3.28
C SER A 102 -7.45 1.80 3.29
N ALA A 103 -8.21 1.86 4.38
CA ALA A 103 -9.55 1.29 4.39
C ALA A 103 -10.53 2.08 3.51
N GLY A 104 -10.23 3.35 3.20
CA GLY A 104 -11.06 4.24 2.40
C GLY A 104 -12.42 4.56 3.03
N ILE A 105 -13.17 5.44 2.36
CA ILE A 105 -14.49 5.88 2.81
C ILE A 105 -15.65 5.03 2.26
N GLY A 106 -15.44 4.38 1.10
CA GLY A 106 -16.46 3.59 0.41
C GLY A 106 -16.53 2.13 0.85
N ALA A 107 -17.50 1.40 0.35
CA ALA A 107 -17.65 -0.05 0.53
C ALA A 107 -17.70 -0.77 -0.83
N ALA A 108 -17.52 -2.08 -0.82
CA ALA A 108 -17.66 -2.89 -2.01
C ALA A 108 -19.09 -2.78 -2.55
N ARG A 109 -19.25 -2.59 -3.87
CA ARG A 109 -20.57 -2.41 -4.50
C ARG A 109 -21.55 -3.55 -4.18
N THR A 110 -21.05 -4.79 -4.14
CA THR A 110 -21.84 -6.01 -3.91
C THR A 110 -21.89 -6.43 -2.44
N SER A 111 -21.15 -5.76 -1.56
CA SER A 111 -21.21 -5.96 -0.12
C SER A 111 -21.06 -4.60 0.55
N PRO A 112 -22.10 -3.76 0.65
CA PRO A 112 -21.97 -2.43 1.25
C PRO A 112 -21.69 -2.41 2.77
N PRO A 113 -22.23 -3.34 3.60
CA PRO A 113 -22.08 -3.24 5.04
C PRO A 113 -20.62 -3.34 5.50
N ARG A 114 -20.27 -2.43 6.40
CA ARG A 114 -19.00 -2.41 7.14
C ARG A 114 -19.24 -2.82 8.58
N PHE A 115 -18.75 -4.01 8.96
CA PHE A 115 -18.84 -4.52 10.33
C PHE A 115 -17.50 -4.38 11.02
N PHE A 116 -17.50 -3.61 12.12
CA PHE A 116 -16.29 -3.28 12.89
C PHE A 116 -15.15 -2.68 12.05
N CYS A 117 -15.48 -2.06 10.90
CA CYS A 117 -14.54 -1.45 9.95
C CYS A 117 -15.01 -0.05 9.53
N ARG A 118 -14.73 0.98 10.35
CA ARG A 118 -15.17 2.35 10.06
C ARG A 118 -14.52 2.91 8.78
N PRO A 119 -15.21 3.82 8.04
CA PRO A 119 -14.60 4.66 7.01
C PRO A 119 -13.33 5.35 7.51
N GLU A 120 -12.37 5.57 6.62
CA GLU A 120 -11.04 6.08 6.96
C GLU A 120 -10.55 7.12 5.97
N ALA A 121 -9.90 8.16 6.51
CA ALA A 121 -8.95 9.01 5.81
C ALA A 121 -7.64 9.02 6.63
N THR A 122 -6.51 8.89 5.97
CA THR A 122 -5.20 8.79 6.64
C THR A 122 -4.39 10.05 6.40
N LEU A 123 -3.84 10.62 7.47
CA LEU A 123 -2.73 11.56 7.42
C LEU A 123 -1.42 10.78 7.63
N ILE A 124 -0.48 10.91 6.70
CA ILE A 124 0.84 10.27 6.78
C ILE A 124 1.90 11.36 6.86
N ASP A 125 2.57 11.45 8.00
CA ASP A 125 3.72 12.31 8.19
C ASP A 125 4.99 11.59 7.72
N VAL A 126 5.70 12.19 6.78
CA VAL A 126 7.00 11.68 6.33
C VAL A 126 8.08 12.61 6.83
N VAL A 127 8.98 12.05 7.64
CA VAL A 127 10.11 12.77 8.23
C VAL A 127 11.43 12.20 7.71
N PRO A 128 12.49 13.02 7.60
CA PRO A 128 13.83 12.50 7.33
C PRO A 128 14.24 11.49 8.40
N PRO A 129 15.08 10.50 8.05
CA PRO A 129 15.68 9.64 9.05
C PRO A 129 16.47 10.50 10.05
N THR A 130 16.20 10.32 11.34
CA THR A 130 17.07 10.83 12.40
C THR A 130 18.41 10.12 12.24
N GLY A 131 19.53 10.85 12.16
CA GLY A 131 20.85 10.34 11.78
C GLY A 131 21.51 9.34 12.74
N GLU A 132 20.75 8.58 13.52
CA GLU A 132 21.24 7.46 14.31
C GLU A 132 20.92 6.17 13.56
N GLY A 133 21.96 5.60 12.96
CA GLY A 133 21.89 4.27 12.39
C GLY A 133 21.74 3.21 13.48
N ASP A 134 20.89 2.23 13.19
CA ASP A 134 21.05 0.84 13.64
C ASP A 134 20.51 -0.07 12.53
#